data_AF-A0A6G6PGK9-F1
#
_entry.id   AF-A0A6G6PGK9-F1
#
_cell.length_a   1.000
_cell.length_b   1.000
_cell.length_c   1.000
_cell.angle_alpha   90.00
_cell.angle_beta   90.00
_cell.angle_gamma   90.00
#
_symmetry.space_group_name_H-M   'P 1'
#
loop_
_entity.id
_entity.type
_entity.pdbx_description
1 polymer ?
#
loop_
_entity_poly.entity_id
_entity_poly.type
_entity_poly.pdbx_seq_one_letter_code
_entity_poly.pdbx_strand_id
1 'polypeptide(L)'
;MTQQNLSEKLFKPKVRQVETSTLVSYSSQTISQIKEHSVLSGSHHAGWYRMINRLMWIWRGIDALEIEEVLSRIAISDAERSDDNLLDTVIGNRRGNWCFEWSQQAMHWQQKALEFEKGAEAGDAWLRSANLYSIAAYPFIKGDELADQAILLACKAYDSAAKFSQYRLKKIPFKVDGGKEVCGFLHIPSHGQGPYPTVMICGMLDSLQIDFCRYFRDYLEPLGIAMLTLDMPSIGYSVKQKLTQETSTLHEQIVRQIGDIAWIDHTRFGIVGMRFGANIALRLAYMCPDKIKAVAVIGPIVHSLLHEEKYQQDIPRMVLDVFASRLGIYQVDGSALRHELSCYSLKNQGLLGRRSKVPMLSVSLKDDIYSPKAESDLIRRSSMDADTIMLPSQPVFANFEKALSETTNWLKAKIL
;
A
#
# COMPACT_ATOMS: atom_id res chain seq x y z
N MET A 1 -30.91 28.38 36.00
CA MET A 1 -30.76 27.09 35.29
C MET A 1 -31.71 27.09 34.11
N THR A 2 -31.21 27.40 32.93
CA THR A 2 -31.99 27.36 31.68
C THR A 2 -32.22 25.90 31.30
N GLN A 3 -33.48 25.45 31.35
CA GLN A 3 -33.88 24.12 30.88
C GLN A 3 -33.56 23.99 29.38
N GLN A 4 -32.69 23.06 29.01
CA GLN A 4 -32.41 22.72 27.61
C GLN A 4 -33.69 22.28 26.92
N ASN A 5 -33.99 22.89 25.77
CA ASN A 5 -35.20 22.66 25.00
C ASN A 5 -35.17 21.24 24.37
N LEU A 6 -36.31 20.54 24.34
CA LEU A 6 -36.42 19.16 23.84
C LEU A 6 -35.92 19.02 22.38
N SER A 7 -36.09 20.08 21.59
CA SER A 7 -35.59 20.18 20.22
C SER A 7 -34.06 20.17 20.13
N GLU A 8 -33.34 20.78 21.09
CA GLU A 8 -31.87 20.72 21.12
C GLU A 8 -31.36 19.32 21.47
N LYS A 9 -32.14 18.53 22.23
CA LYS A 9 -31.85 17.11 22.51
C LYS A 9 -32.12 16.22 21.29
N LEU A 10 -33.22 16.46 20.57
CA LEU A 10 -33.65 15.65 19.44
C LEU A 10 -32.89 15.94 18.14
N PHE A 11 -32.42 17.17 17.95
CA PHE A 11 -31.73 17.64 16.74
C PHE A 11 -30.25 17.95 16.95
N LYS A 12 -29.63 17.49 18.06
CA LYS A 12 -28.16 17.47 18.14
C LYS A 12 -27.63 16.78 16.89
N PRO A 13 -26.74 17.40 16.10
CA PRO A 13 -26.14 16.74 14.97
C PRO A 13 -25.43 15.50 15.51
N LYS A 14 -26.06 14.34 15.31
CA LYS A 14 -25.40 13.06 15.57
C LYS A 14 -24.19 13.08 14.67
N VAL A 15 -22.99 13.01 15.25
CA VAL A 15 -21.77 12.76 14.49
C VAL A 15 -22.01 11.43 13.80
N ARG A 16 -22.44 11.50 12.53
CA ARG A 16 -22.73 10.33 11.69
C ARG A 16 -21.45 9.63 11.24
N GLN A 17 -20.33 10.31 11.39
CA GLN A 17 -19.04 9.81 10.98
C GLN A 17 -18.56 8.74 11.96
N VAL A 18 -18.36 7.54 11.41
CA VAL A 18 -17.81 6.39 12.14
C VAL A 18 -16.30 6.53 12.17
N GLU A 19 -15.69 6.27 13.33
CA GLU A 19 -14.22 6.32 13.47
C GLU A 19 -13.59 5.04 12.91
N THR A 20 -12.43 5.18 12.27
CA THR A 20 -11.78 4.14 11.46
C THR A 20 -11.65 2.78 12.17
N SER A 21 -11.20 2.77 13.43
CA SER A 21 -10.97 1.53 14.21
C SER A 21 -12.25 0.75 14.54
N THR A 22 -13.40 1.38 14.33
CA THR A 22 -14.72 0.79 14.61
C THR A 22 -15.44 0.27 13.35
N LEU A 23 -14.88 0.50 12.16
CA LEU A 23 -15.49 0.09 10.88
C LEU A 23 -15.53 -1.43 10.70
N VAL A 24 -14.62 -2.16 11.37
CA VAL A 24 -14.59 -3.62 11.42
C VAL A 24 -14.94 -4.07 12.83
N SER A 25 -16.04 -4.81 12.95
CA SER A 25 -16.54 -5.33 14.23
C SER A 25 -16.15 -6.79 14.43
N TYR A 26 -15.98 -7.23 15.67
CA TYR A 26 -15.50 -8.58 16.02
C TYR A 26 -16.50 -9.28 16.95
N SER A 27 -16.84 -10.54 16.66
CA SER A 27 -17.79 -11.35 17.45
C SER A 27 -17.18 -11.86 18.76
N SER A 28 -15.88 -12.18 18.75
CA SER A 28 -15.08 -12.53 19.93
C SER A 28 -13.59 -12.50 19.56
N GLN A 29 -12.82 -11.61 20.16
CA GLN A 29 -11.36 -11.71 20.14
C GLN A 29 -10.74 -10.97 21.31
N THR A 30 -9.94 -11.71 22.10
CA THR A 30 -8.90 -11.15 22.95
C THR A 30 -7.77 -10.75 22.02
N ILE A 31 -7.64 -9.46 21.73
CA ILE A 31 -6.58 -8.94 20.86
C ILE A 31 -5.26 -9.01 21.65
N SER A 32 -4.26 -9.68 21.09
CA SER A 32 -2.90 -9.67 21.65
C SER A 32 -2.29 -8.27 21.45
N GLN A 33 -1.77 -7.69 22.52
CA GLN A 33 -0.97 -6.46 22.44
C GLN A 33 0.48 -6.86 22.21
N ILE A 34 1.03 -6.53 21.05
CA ILE A 34 2.44 -6.83 20.73
C ILE A 34 3.30 -5.58 20.86
N LYS A 35 4.56 -5.76 21.24
CA LYS A 35 5.61 -4.73 21.23
C LYS A 35 6.67 -5.09 20.19
N GLU A 36 6.32 -5.11 18.90
CA GLU A 36 7.25 -5.50 17.83
C GLU A 36 7.21 -4.55 16.63
N HIS A 37 8.33 -4.54 15.90
CA HIS A 37 8.64 -3.60 14.82
C HIS A 37 8.87 -4.37 13.52
N SER A 38 8.08 -4.10 12.48
CA SER A 38 8.39 -4.54 11.11
C SER A 38 8.83 -3.36 10.26
N VAL A 39 9.96 -3.50 9.58
CA VAL A 39 10.56 -2.47 8.72
C VAL A 39 9.56 -1.97 7.68
N LEU A 40 8.86 -2.89 6.99
CA LEU A 40 7.98 -2.53 5.87
C LEU A 40 6.56 -2.17 6.31
N SER A 41 6.07 -2.77 7.41
CA SER A 41 4.70 -2.55 7.93
C SER A 41 4.62 -1.51 9.04
N GLY A 42 5.74 -0.96 9.49
CA GLY A 42 5.81 -0.02 10.60
C GLY A 42 5.87 -0.71 11.96
N SER A 43 5.79 0.11 13.01
CA SER A 43 5.84 -0.35 14.39
C SER A 43 4.47 -0.31 15.04
N HIS A 44 4.15 -1.34 15.82
CA HIS A 44 3.08 -1.22 16.78
C HIS A 44 3.57 -0.39 17.98
N HIS A 45 2.94 0.76 18.21
CA HIS A 45 3.19 1.57 19.39
C HIS A 45 2.09 1.31 20.39
N ALA A 46 2.46 1.06 21.65
CA ALA A 46 1.48 1.01 22.73
C ALA A 46 0.65 2.30 22.71
N GLY A 47 -0.66 2.14 22.62
CA GLY A 47 -1.62 3.23 22.55
C GLY A 47 -1.91 3.78 21.15
N TRP A 48 -1.56 3.08 20.06
CA TRP A 48 -1.98 3.45 18.70
C TRP A 48 -2.73 2.31 18.03
N TYR A 49 -3.84 2.61 17.37
CA TYR A 49 -4.54 1.68 16.49
C TYR A 49 -3.72 1.44 15.23
N ARG A 50 -3.32 2.52 14.55
CA ARG A 50 -2.49 2.47 13.35
C ARG A 50 -1.05 2.07 13.65
N MET A 51 -0.46 1.30 12.73
CA MET A 51 0.98 1.05 12.75
C MET A 51 1.70 2.31 12.24
N ILE A 52 2.62 2.83 13.03
CA ILE A 52 3.33 4.06 12.69
C ILE A 52 4.55 3.70 11.84
N ASN A 53 4.51 4.04 10.56
CA ASN A 53 5.50 3.64 9.57
C ASN A 53 6.41 4.81 9.17
N ARG A 54 7.19 5.30 10.15
CA ARG A 54 8.12 6.43 9.97
C ARG A 54 9.07 6.22 8.80
N LEU A 55 9.63 5.00 8.67
CA LEU A 55 10.52 4.64 7.58
C LEU A 55 9.87 4.94 6.23
N MET A 56 8.70 4.36 5.97
CA MET A 56 8.03 4.52 4.68
C MET A 56 7.58 5.95 4.44
N TRP A 57 7.11 6.66 5.46
CA TRP A 57 6.67 8.06 5.30
C TRP A 57 7.83 9.00 5.01
N ILE A 58 8.97 8.83 5.70
CA ILE A 58 10.20 9.59 5.42
C ILE A 58 10.75 9.23 4.05
N TRP A 59 10.80 7.93 3.71
CA TRP A 59 11.21 7.50 2.39
C TRP A 59 10.30 8.09 1.31
N ARG A 60 9.00 8.27 1.54
CA ARG A 60 8.10 8.95 0.57
C ARG A 60 8.35 10.46 0.46
N GLY A 61 9.14 11.06 1.35
CA GLY A 61 9.55 12.47 1.28
C GLY A 61 8.92 13.38 2.35
N ILE A 62 8.33 12.81 3.41
CA ILE A 62 7.83 13.58 4.55
C ILE A 62 8.98 13.82 5.54
N ASP A 63 9.06 15.02 6.09
CA ASP A 63 10.09 15.35 7.08
C ASP A 63 9.82 14.64 8.42
N ALA A 64 10.87 14.19 9.11
CA ALA A 64 10.72 13.46 10.36
C ALA A 64 10.12 14.33 11.48
N LEU A 65 10.49 15.61 11.55
CA LEU A 65 9.94 16.55 12.54
C LEU A 65 8.47 16.82 12.25
N GLU A 66 8.11 16.93 10.96
CA GLU A 66 6.73 17.10 10.53
C GLU A 66 5.85 15.90 10.91
N ILE A 67 6.36 14.68 10.77
CA ILE A 67 5.66 13.47 11.24
C ILE A 67 5.40 13.56 12.74
N GLU A 68 6.43 13.85 13.55
CA GLU A 68 6.27 13.93 15.01
C GLU A 68 5.37 15.09 15.44
N GLU A 69 5.37 16.21 14.72
CA GLU A 69 4.47 17.34 14.99
C GLU A 69 3.00 16.92 14.84
N VAL A 70 2.65 16.27 13.72
CA VAL A 70 1.29 15.78 13.47
C VAL A 70 0.89 14.72 14.51
N LEU A 71 1.75 13.73 14.75
CA LEU A 71 1.49 12.67 15.74
C LEU A 71 1.31 13.25 17.15
N SER A 72 2.07 14.30 17.51
CA SER A 72 1.92 14.98 18.79
C SER A 72 0.55 15.66 18.92
N ARG A 73 0.07 16.35 17.88
CA ARG A 73 -1.27 16.97 17.88
C ARG A 73 -2.39 15.94 18.08
N ILE A 74 -2.25 14.76 17.48
CA ILE A 74 -3.17 13.63 17.67
C ILE A 74 -3.11 13.12 19.11
N ALA A 75 -1.90 12.86 19.63
CA ALA A 75 -1.70 12.25 20.93
C ALA A 75 -2.17 13.13 22.11
N ILE A 76 -1.96 14.45 22.04
CA ILE A 76 -2.31 15.36 23.15
C ILE A 76 -3.80 15.73 23.20
N SER A 77 -4.60 15.31 22.21
CA SER A 77 -6.00 15.66 22.14
C SER A 77 -6.77 15.14 23.36
N ASP A 78 -7.64 15.97 23.91
CA ASP A 78 -8.58 15.67 24.98
C ASP A 78 -9.99 15.34 24.46
N ALA A 79 -10.16 15.32 23.13
CA ALA A 79 -11.42 14.96 22.50
C ALA A 79 -11.77 13.47 22.70
N GLU A 80 -13.07 13.18 22.63
CA GLU A 80 -13.63 11.83 22.76
C GLU A 80 -13.04 10.87 21.72
N ARG A 81 -12.62 9.68 22.18
CA ARG A 81 -12.05 8.59 21.38
C ARG A 81 -13.01 7.41 21.32
N SER A 82 -12.92 6.60 20.27
CA SER A 82 -13.67 5.34 20.21
C SER A 82 -13.08 4.28 21.14
N ASP A 83 -11.78 4.37 21.43
CA ASP A 83 -11.09 3.65 22.50
C ASP A 83 -10.13 4.62 23.21
N ASP A 84 -10.37 4.90 24.50
CA ASP A 84 -9.55 5.81 25.30
C ASP A 84 -8.08 5.36 25.43
N ASN A 85 -7.78 4.08 25.17
CA ASN A 85 -6.42 3.56 25.16
C ASN A 85 -5.70 3.81 23.83
N LEU A 86 -6.39 4.21 22.76
CA LEU A 86 -5.84 4.34 21.40
C LEU A 86 -5.86 5.81 20.96
N LEU A 87 -4.69 6.43 20.97
CA LEU A 87 -4.46 7.86 20.78
C LEU A 87 -5.05 8.42 19.47
N ASP A 88 -4.96 7.67 18.37
CA ASP A 88 -5.39 8.06 17.02
C ASP A 88 -6.87 7.82 16.71
N THR A 89 -7.68 7.49 17.72
CA THR A 89 -9.09 7.12 17.54
C THR A 89 -10.07 8.22 17.94
N VAL A 90 -9.65 9.50 17.90
CA VAL A 90 -10.52 10.65 18.15
C VAL A 90 -11.68 10.67 17.16
N ILE A 91 -12.92 10.79 17.66
CA ILE A 91 -14.14 10.63 16.86
C ILE A 91 -14.51 11.91 16.09
N GLY A 92 -14.71 11.77 14.79
CA GLY A 92 -15.22 12.82 13.90
C GLY A 92 -14.15 13.75 13.34
N ASN A 93 -14.51 14.53 12.33
CA ASN A 93 -13.63 15.44 11.61
C ASN A 93 -13.28 16.70 12.43
N ARG A 94 -12.36 16.57 13.39
CA ARG A 94 -11.97 17.65 14.32
C ARG A 94 -10.50 17.54 14.72
N ARG A 95 -9.99 18.56 15.42
CA ARG A 95 -8.64 18.54 16.00
C ARG A 95 -8.39 17.28 16.83
N GLY A 96 -7.22 16.68 16.63
CA GLY A 96 -6.83 15.39 17.21
C GLY A 96 -7.25 14.15 16.43
N ASN A 97 -8.24 14.24 15.51
CA ASN A 97 -8.55 13.12 14.62
C ASN A 97 -7.43 12.89 13.62
N TRP A 98 -7.09 11.61 13.39
CA TRP A 98 -6.03 11.21 12.46
C TRP A 98 -6.16 11.87 11.09
N CYS A 99 -7.30 11.65 10.41
CA CYS A 99 -7.49 12.14 9.05
C CYS A 99 -7.50 13.67 9.02
N PHE A 100 -8.10 14.32 10.04
CA PHE A 100 -8.10 15.77 10.16
C PHE A 100 -6.67 16.34 10.25
N GLU A 101 -5.87 15.87 11.20
CA GLU A 101 -4.55 16.44 11.48
C GLU A 101 -3.56 16.26 10.31
N TRP A 102 -3.57 15.09 9.68
CA TRP A 102 -2.77 14.84 8.47
C TRP A 102 -3.28 15.63 7.26
N SER A 103 -4.60 15.78 7.09
CA SER A 103 -5.16 16.57 5.99
C SER A 103 -4.89 18.07 6.15
N GLN A 104 -4.86 18.59 7.38
CA GLN A 104 -4.44 19.97 7.65
C GLN A 104 -2.97 20.19 7.25
N GLN A 105 -2.10 19.24 7.59
CA GLN A 105 -0.69 19.30 7.19
C GLN A 105 -0.54 19.23 5.66
N ALA A 106 -1.30 18.36 5.00
CA ALA A 106 -1.31 18.26 3.54
C ALA A 106 -1.80 19.55 2.87
N MET A 107 -2.81 20.20 3.45
CA MET A 107 -3.37 21.46 2.95
C MET A 107 -2.36 22.61 3.03
N HIS A 108 -1.56 22.67 4.09
CA HIS A 108 -0.46 23.64 4.21
C HIS A 108 0.53 23.53 3.03
N TRP A 109 0.94 22.31 2.68
CA TRP A 109 1.82 22.10 1.52
C TRP A 109 1.16 22.38 0.19
N GLN A 110 -0.13 22.08 0.07
CA GLN A 110 -0.92 22.46 -1.10
C GLN A 110 -0.97 23.99 -1.27
N GLN A 111 -1.12 24.75 -0.19
CA GLN A 111 -1.10 26.22 -0.23
C GLN A 111 0.29 26.74 -0.67
N LYS A 112 1.37 26.22 -0.07
CA LYS A 112 2.74 26.54 -0.50
C LYS A 112 2.97 26.22 -1.99
N ALA A 113 2.47 25.09 -2.46
CA ALA A 113 2.61 24.70 -3.86
C ALA A 113 1.89 25.67 -4.82
N LEU A 114 0.80 26.30 -4.38
CA LEU A 114 0.09 27.34 -5.12
C LEU A 114 0.86 28.68 -5.12
N GLU A 115 1.59 28.98 -4.04
CA GLU A 115 2.42 30.20 -3.94
C GLU A 115 3.65 30.17 -4.87
N PHE A 116 4.25 28.99 -5.09
CA PHE A 116 5.43 28.87 -5.96
C PHE A 116 5.12 29.11 -7.45
N GLU A 117 3.86 28.99 -7.88
CA GLU A 117 3.33 29.10 -9.25
C GLU A 117 3.97 28.17 -10.32
N LYS A 118 5.30 28.01 -10.35
CA LYS A 118 6.10 27.21 -11.29
C LYS A 118 7.36 26.64 -10.62
N GLY A 119 8.00 25.69 -11.29
CA GLY A 119 9.32 25.17 -10.87
C GLY A 119 9.26 23.84 -10.12
N ALA A 120 10.44 23.35 -9.74
CA ALA A 120 10.60 22.07 -9.06
C ALA A 120 10.04 22.13 -7.63
N GLU A 121 10.14 23.29 -6.98
CA GLU A 121 9.64 23.58 -5.64
C GLU A 121 8.12 23.41 -5.57
N ALA A 122 7.39 23.88 -6.58
CA ALA A 122 5.95 23.66 -6.69
C ALA A 122 5.63 22.16 -6.82
N GLY A 123 6.38 21.44 -7.67
CA GLY A 123 6.23 19.99 -7.85
C GLY A 123 6.48 19.19 -6.57
N ASP A 124 7.55 19.49 -5.85
CA ASP A 124 7.89 18.82 -4.59
C ASP A 124 6.89 19.15 -3.48
N ALA A 125 6.39 20.39 -3.40
CA ALA A 125 5.34 20.77 -2.47
C ALA A 125 4.01 20.03 -2.76
N TRP A 126 3.62 19.93 -4.04
CA TRP A 126 2.46 19.12 -4.44
C TRP A 126 2.63 17.64 -4.13
N LEU A 127 3.81 17.07 -4.37
CA LEU A 127 4.11 15.67 -4.09
C LEU A 127 4.07 15.40 -2.58
N ARG A 128 4.60 16.31 -1.75
CA ARG A 128 4.52 16.22 -0.30
C ARG A 128 3.07 16.29 0.19
N SER A 129 2.27 17.21 -0.36
CA SER A 129 0.84 17.29 -0.09
C SER A 129 0.12 15.98 -0.44
N ALA A 130 0.40 15.40 -1.61
CA ALA A 130 -0.19 14.12 -2.02
C ALA A 130 0.15 12.98 -1.04
N ASN A 131 1.41 12.91 -0.60
CA ASN A 131 1.85 11.91 0.37
C ASN A 131 1.18 12.09 1.74
N LEU A 132 1.05 13.32 2.24
CA LEU A 132 0.37 13.62 3.50
C LEU A 132 -1.13 13.29 3.45
N TYR A 133 -1.82 13.59 2.35
CA TYR A 133 -3.22 13.17 2.17
C TYR A 133 -3.36 11.65 2.08
N SER A 134 -2.41 10.94 1.45
CA SER A 134 -2.37 9.47 1.47
C SER A 134 -2.20 8.92 2.90
N ILE A 135 -1.33 9.53 3.72
CA ILE A 135 -1.20 9.17 5.15
C ILE A 135 -2.50 9.49 5.93
N ALA A 136 -3.19 10.59 5.62
CA ALA A 136 -4.46 10.92 6.25
C ALA A 136 -5.53 9.82 6.05
N ALA A 137 -5.51 9.16 4.89
CA ALA A 137 -6.41 8.06 4.57
C ALA A 137 -5.95 6.67 5.05
N TYR A 138 -4.70 6.53 5.50
CA TYR A 138 -4.16 5.26 6.00
C TYR A 138 -5.00 4.72 7.17
N PRO A 139 -5.38 3.41 7.19
CA PRO A 139 -4.95 2.31 6.32
C PRO A 139 -5.98 1.94 5.23
N PHE A 140 -6.80 2.89 4.80
CA PHE A 140 -7.75 2.76 3.69
C PHE A 140 -8.83 1.71 3.97
N ILE A 141 -9.41 1.71 5.17
CA ILE A 141 -10.54 0.83 5.50
C ILE A 141 -11.78 1.32 4.75
N LYS A 142 -12.37 0.44 3.95
CA LYS A 142 -13.57 0.76 3.17
C LYS A 142 -14.73 1.14 4.08
N GLY A 143 -15.38 2.27 3.75
CA GLY A 143 -16.47 2.85 4.54
C GLY A 143 -16.03 4.04 5.41
N ASP A 144 -14.73 4.35 5.47
CA ASP A 144 -14.22 5.56 6.09
C ASP A 144 -14.41 6.76 5.16
N GLU A 145 -15.45 7.56 5.43
CA GLU A 145 -15.78 8.74 4.62
C GLU A 145 -14.68 9.82 4.61
N LEU A 146 -13.89 9.94 5.68
CA LEU A 146 -12.78 10.90 5.70
C LEU A 146 -11.60 10.38 4.90
N ALA A 147 -11.29 9.09 5.02
CA ALA A 147 -10.25 8.47 4.21
C ALA A 147 -10.60 8.58 2.71
N ASP A 148 -11.85 8.35 2.32
CA ASP A 148 -12.30 8.48 0.93
C ASP A 148 -12.07 9.91 0.37
N GLN A 149 -12.35 10.94 1.19
CA GLN A 149 -12.08 12.33 0.82
C GLN A 149 -10.57 12.60 0.71
N ALA A 150 -9.78 12.10 1.65
CA ALA A 150 -8.33 12.24 1.65
C ALA A 150 -7.67 11.53 0.45
N ILE A 151 -8.15 10.34 0.05
CA ILE A 151 -7.70 9.64 -1.17
C ILE A 151 -7.94 10.52 -2.40
N LEU A 152 -9.14 11.13 -2.53
CA LEU A 152 -9.45 12.00 -3.66
C LEU A 152 -8.50 13.22 -3.71
N LEU A 153 -8.21 13.82 -2.55
CA LEU A 153 -7.28 14.94 -2.44
C LEU A 153 -5.83 14.52 -2.76
N ALA A 154 -5.41 13.33 -2.30
CA ALA A 154 -4.11 12.77 -2.59
C ALA A 154 -3.89 12.59 -4.10
N CYS A 155 -4.87 11.99 -4.80
CA CYS A 155 -4.82 11.82 -6.25
C CYS A 155 -4.79 13.15 -7.01
N LYS A 156 -5.57 14.15 -6.56
CA LYS A 156 -5.56 15.51 -7.16
C LYS A 156 -4.22 16.21 -6.96
N ALA A 157 -3.65 16.14 -5.76
CA ALA A 157 -2.34 16.70 -5.47
C ALA A 157 -1.24 15.99 -6.29
N TYR A 158 -1.35 14.67 -6.47
CA TYR A 158 -0.43 13.92 -7.32
C TYR A 158 -0.51 14.31 -8.80
N ASP A 159 -1.72 14.54 -9.32
CA ASP A 159 -1.93 15.07 -10.67
C ASP A 159 -1.31 16.45 -10.85
N SER A 160 -1.39 17.30 -9.83
CA SER A 160 -0.72 18.60 -9.83
C SER A 160 0.80 18.46 -9.79
N ALA A 161 1.34 17.57 -8.96
CA ALA A 161 2.78 17.30 -8.90
C ALA A 161 3.33 16.84 -10.26
N ALA A 162 2.62 15.95 -10.95
CA ALA A 162 3.00 15.42 -12.25
C ALA A 162 3.05 16.47 -13.38
N LYS A 163 2.43 17.65 -13.21
CA LYS A 163 2.55 18.76 -14.18
C LYS A 163 3.91 19.47 -14.10
N PHE A 164 4.61 19.32 -12.98
CA PHE A 164 5.92 19.90 -12.73
C PHE A 164 7.05 18.87 -12.84
N SER A 165 6.73 17.58 -13.04
CA SER A 165 7.75 16.54 -13.20
C SER A 165 8.38 16.57 -14.60
N GLN A 166 9.66 16.21 -14.68
CA GLN A 166 10.35 16.03 -15.96
C GLN A 166 9.89 14.77 -16.70
N TYR A 167 9.48 13.74 -15.96
CA TYR A 167 8.87 12.54 -16.50
C TYR A 167 7.40 12.79 -16.87
N ARG A 168 6.83 11.92 -17.72
CA ARG A 168 5.42 12.01 -18.12
C ARG A 168 4.58 11.00 -17.36
N LEU A 169 3.50 11.47 -16.73
CA LEU A 169 2.48 10.61 -16.14
C LEU A 169 1.31 10.44 -17.12
N LYS A 170 0.94 9.20 -17.43
CA LYS A 170 -0.26 8.87 -18.19
C LYS A 170 -1.21 8.01 -17.36
N LYS A 171 -2.46 8.43 -17.25
CA LYS A 171 -3.55 7.63 -16.69
C LYS A 171 -4.12 6.74 -17.78
N ILE A 172 -4.00 5.43 -17.62
CA ILE A 172 -4.45 4.44 -18.59
C ILE A 172 -5.71 3.76 -18.05
N PRO A 173 -6.86 3.90 -18.73
CA PRO A 173 -8.04 3.11 -18.40
C PRO A 173 -7.83 1.67 -18.89
N PHE A 174 -8.08 0.70 -18.02
CA PHE A 174 -8.10 -0.71 -18.35
C PHE A 174 -9.50 -1.25 -18.20
N LYS A 175 -9.96 -1.99 -19.21
CA LYS A 175 -11.24 -2.69 -19.15
C LYS A 175 -11.08 -3.92 -18.29
N VAL A 176 -12.02 -4.12 -17.37
CA VAL A 176 -12.07 -5.31 -16.52
C VAL A 176 -13.47 -5.92 -16.53
N ASP A 177 -13.56 -7.17 -16.08
CA ASP A 177 -14.79 -7.94 -16.12
C ASP A 177 -15.99 -7.22 -15.50
N GLY A 178 -17.16 -7.50 -16.07
CA GLY A 178 -18.42 -6.84 -15.68
C GLY A 178 -18.56 -5.42 -16.23
N GLY A 179 -17.85 -5.08 -17.32
CA GLY A 179 -17.96 -3.79 -18.00
C GLY A 179 -17.43 -2.62 -17.17
N LYS A 180 -16.58 -2.91 -16.16
CA LYS A 180 -15.98 -1.91 -15.30
C LYS A 180 -14.65 -1.46 -15.88
N GLU A 181 -14.19 -0.31 -15.40
CA GLU A 181 -12.85 0.20 -15.71
C GLU A 181 -12.09 0.45 -14.42
N VAL A 182 -10.77 0.24 -14.48
CA VAL A 182 -9.82 0.66 -13.46
C VAL A 182 -8.77 1.55 -14.10
N CYS A 183 -8.17 2.44 -13.30
CA CYS A 183 -7.16 3.37 -13.78
C CYS A 183 -5.78 2.96 -13.25
N GLY A 184 -4.87 2.61 -14.16
CA GLY A 184 -3.45 2.42 -13.86
C GLY A 184 -2.66 3.66 -14.25
N PHE A 185 -1.60 3.95 -13.50
CA PHE A 185 -0.76 5.13 -13.74
C PHE A 185 0.57 4.68 -14.34
N LEU A 186 0.83 5.11 -15.58
CA LEU A 186 2.07 4.84 -16.30
C LEU A 186 3.01 6.05 -16.19
N HIS A 187 4.11 5.87 -15.47
CA HIS A 187 5.20 6.82 -15.34
C HIS A 187 6.23 6.53 -16.45
N ILE A 188 6.44 7.49 -17.33
CA ILE A 188 7.27 7.35 -18.53
C ILE A 188 8.53 8.19 -18.33
N PRO A 189 9.74 7.61 -18.49
CA PRO A 189 11.00 8.32 -18.34
C PRO A 189 11.09 9.60 -19.16
N SER A 190 11.87 10.56 -18.66
CA SER A 190 12.09 11.84 -19.33
C SER A 190 12.98 11.72 -20.58
N HIS A 191 13.74 10.63 -20.66
CA HIS A 191 14.71 10.33 -21.70
C HIS A 191 14.42 9.00 -22.41
N GLY A 192 15.04 8.80 -23.57
CA GLY A 192 14.83 7.63 -24.42
C GLY A 192 13.71 7.80 -25.45
N GLN A 193 13.62 6.84 -26.37
CA GLN A 193 12.53 6.73 -27.33
C GLN A 193 11.81 5.41 -27.07
N GLY A 194 10.50 5.48 -26.78
CA GLY A 194 9.68 4.31 -26.50
C GLY A 194 9.50 3.39 -27.72
N PRO A 195 8.89 2.21 -27.56
CA PRO A 195 8.25 1.71 -26.33
C PRO A 195 9.27 1.37 -25.23
N TYR A 196 8.88 1.56 -23.97
CA TYR A 196 9.78 1.45 -22.82
C TYR A 196 9.67 0.08 -22.15
N PRO A 197 10.81 -0.53 -21.74
CA PRO A 197 10.81 -1.56 -20.71
C PRO A 197 9.98 -1.08 -19.52
N THR A 198 9.10 -1.93 -19.01
CA THR A 198 8.13 -1.49 -18.00
C THR A 198 8.12 -2.43 -16.82
N VAL A 199 8.09 -1.86 -15.63
CA VAL A 199 7.88 -2.59 -14.37
C VAL A 199 6.51 -2.26 -13.81
N MET A 200 5.70 -3.27 -13.55
CA MET A 200 4.45 -3.11 -12.81
C MET A 200 4.69 -3.25 -11.31
N ILE A 201 4.10 -2.36 -10.50
CA ILE A 201 4.14 -2.44 -9.04
C ILE A 201 2.86 -3.07 -8.51
N CYS A 202 2.99 -4.21 -7.84
CA CYS A 202 1.99 -4.76 -6.94
C CYS A 202 2.31 -4.30 -5.52
N GLY A 203 1.57 -3.28 -5.06
CA GLY A 203 1.80 -2.61 -3.78
C GLY A 203 1.33 -3.40 -2.55
N MET A 204 1.37 -2.73 -1.40
CA MET A 204 0.87 -3.25 -0.13
C MET A 204 -0.66 -3.10 -0.07
N LEU A 205 -1.34 -3.88 0.77
CA LEU A 205 -2.80 -3.76 0.90
C LEU A 205 -3.23 -2.42 1.51
N ASP A 206 -2.33 -1.72 2.18
CA ASP A 206 -2.50 -0.46 2.89
C ASP A 206 -1.67 0.67 2.26
N SER A 207 -1.51 0.67 0.94
CA SER A 207 -0.82 1.72 0.18
C SER A 207 -1.60 2.11 -1.08
N LEU A 208 -1.53 3.38 -1.48
CA LEU A 208 -2.06 3.83 -2.77
C LEU A 208 -1.02 3.65 -3.88
N GLN A 209 -1.49 3.54 -5.12
CA GLN A 209 -0.61 3.43 -6.30
C GLN A 209 0.34 4.62 -6.47
N ILE A 210 -0.04 5.80 -5.97
CA ILE A 210 0.77 7.03 -6.03
C ILE A 210 1.94 7.04 -5.03
N ASP A 211 1.92 6.17 -4.01
CA ASP A 211 2.93 6.15 -2.94
C ASP A 211 4.30 5.66 -3.43
N PHE A 212 4.36 5.07 -4.64
CA PHE A 212 5.56 4.49 -5.24
C PHE A 212 6.31 5.46 -6.18
N CYS A 213 5.90 6.72 -6.25
CA CYS A 213 6.54 7.74 -7.12
C CYS A 213 8.06 7.81 -6.96
N ARG A 214 8.56 7.77 -5.71
CA ARG A 214 10.00 7.82 -5.43
C ARG A 214 10.74 6.60 -5.94
N TYR A 215 10.12 5.40 -5.91
CA TYR A 215 10.72 4.21 -6.52
C TYR A 215 10.98 4.42 -8.01
N PHE A 216 10.03 5.02 -8.73
CA PHE A 216 10.26 5.38 -10.12
C PHE A 216 11.37 6.41 -10.28
N ARG A 217 11.29 7.56 -9.59
CA ARG A 217 12.26 8.66 -9.71
C ARG A 217 13.70 8.23 -9.42
N ASP A 218 13.90 7.45 -8.36
CA ASP A 218 15.23 7.19 -7.83
C ASP A 218 15.85 5.89 -8.39
N TYR A 219 15.03 4.93 -8.85
CA TYR A 219 15.51 3.59 -9.24
C TYR A 219 15.21 3.22 -10.70
N LEU A 220 14.03 3.53 -11.22
CA LEU A 220 13.60 3.08 -12.56
C LEU A 220 13.85 4.12 -13.65
N GLU A 221 13.55 5.38 -13.37
CA GLU A 221 13.70 6.49 -14.31
C GLU A 221 15.15 6.60 -14.81
N PRO A 222 16.20 6.56 -13.96
CA PRO A 222 17.59 6.68 -14.42
C PRO A 222 18.06 5.54 -15.32
N LEU A 223 17.31 4.43 -15.36
CA LEU A 223 17.57 3.26 -16.20
C LEU A 223 16.72 3.26 -17.49
N GLY A 224 15.91 4.29 -17.72
CA GLY A 224 14.97 4.33 -18.85
C GLY A 224 13.83 3.31 -18.74
N ILE A 225 13.49 2.88 -17.51
CA ILE A 225 12.41 1.91 -17.26
C ILE A 225 11.14 2.65 -16.83
N ALA A 226 10.03 2.41 -17.53
CA ALA A 226 8.72 2.91 -17.16
C ALA A 226 8.12 2.17 -15.95
N MET A 227 7.27 2.83 -15.18
CA MET A 227 6.59 2.23 -14.04
C MET A 227 5.07 2.27 -14.22
N LEU A 228 4.42 1.10 -14.21
CA LEU A 228 2.98 0.96 -14.17
C LEU A 228 2.53 0.67 -12.73
N THR A 229 1.70 1.52 -12.14
CA THR A 229 1.15 1.30 -10.81
C THR A 229 -0.35 1.05 -10.88
N LEU A 230 -0.84 0.28 -9.92
CA LEU A 230 -2.27 0.02 -9.74
C LEU A 230 -2.64 -0.06 -8.27
N ASP A 231 -3.82 0.46 -7.97
CA ASP A 231 -4.41 0.29 -6.65
C ASP A 231 -4.83 -1.17 -6.47
N MET A 232 -4.51 -1.72 -5.29
CA MET A 232 -4.95 -3.07 -4.90
C MET A 232 -6.49 -3.14 -4.87
N PRO A 233 -7.09 -4.33 -4.99
CA PRO A 233 -8.55 -4.46 -4.92
C PRO A 233 -9.11 -3.78 -3.66
N SER A 234 -10.23 -3.06 -3.82
CA SER A 234 -10.99 -2.32 -2.80
C SER A 234 -10.41 -0.99 -2.30
N ILE A 235 -9.28 -0.52 -2.83
CA ILE A 235 -8.73 0.81 -2.54
C ILE A 235 -8.66 1.69 -3.79
N GLY A 236 -8.68 3.02 -3.60
CA GLY A 236 -8.45 4.00 -4.67
C GLY A 236 -9.27 3.77 -5.94
N TYR A 237 -8.60 3.76 -7.09
CA TYR A 237 -9.22 3.51 -8.40
C TYR A 237 -9.76 2.08 -8.57
N SER A 238 -9.44 1.17 -7.65
CA SER A 238 -9.88 -0.23 -7.62
C SER A 238 -10.93 -0.50 -6.52
N VAL A 239 -11.55 0.53 -5.93
CA VAL A 239 -12.52 0.42 -4.81
C VAL A 239 -13.73 -0.47 -5.09
N LYS A 240 -14.09 -0.64 -6.37
CA LYS A 240 -15.20 -1.48 -6.84
C LYS A 240 -14.82 -2.96 -7.00
N GLN A 241 -13.53 -3.28 -6.89
CA GLN A 241 -13.00 -4.64 -6.93
C GLN A 241 -12.89 -5.17 -5.50
N LYS A 242 -12.98 -6.49 -5.35
CA LYS A 242 -12.72 -7.19 -4.09
C LYS A 242 -11.50 -8.07 -4.23
N LEU A 243 -10.78 -8.26 -3.14
CA LEU A 243 -9.76 -9.30 -3.09
C LEU A 243 -10.46 -10.65 -2.98
N THR A 244 -10.13 -11.57 -3.88
CA THR A 244 -10.64 -12.95 -3.89
C THR A 244 -9.45 -13.91 -3.89
N GLN A 245 -9.72 -15.21 -3.69
CA GLN A 245 -8.67 -16.25 -3.68
C GLN A 245 -7.84 -16.26 -4.98
N GLU A 246 -8.46 -15.86 -6.09
CA GLU A 246 -7.78 -15.53 -7.34
C GLU A 246 -7.15 -14.13 -7.25
N THR A 247 -6.16 -13.98 -6.36
CA THR A 247 -5.61 -12.67 -5.95
C THR A 247 -5.11 -11.80 -7.10
N SER A 248 -4.69 -12.44 -8.20
CA SER A 248 -4.13 -11.78 -9.37
C SER A 248 -5.15 -11.40 -10.45
N THR A 249 -6.44 -11.75 -10.34
CA THR A 249 -7.42 -11.59 -11.44
C THR A 249 -7.41 -10.18 -12.04
N LEU A 250 -7.44 -9.13 -11.20
CA LEU A 250 -7.39 -7.75 -11.67
C LEU A 250 -6.12 -7.45 -12.47
N HIS A 251 -4.97 -7.81 -11.92
CA HIS A 251 -3.68 -7.53 -12.54
C HIS A 251 -3.46 -8.38 -13.80
N GLU A 252 -4.00 -9.59 -13.84
CA GLU A 252 -3.91 -10.48 -14.99
C GLU A 252 -4.65 -9.89 -16.20
N GLN A 253 -5.86 -9.35 -15.99
CA GLN A 253 -6.62 -8.67 -17.04
C GLN A 253 -5.84 -7.48 -17.63
N ILE A 254 -5.08 -6.78 -16.79
CA ILE A 254 -4.25 -5.64 -17.19
C ILE A 254 -3.01 -6.11 -17.94
N VAL A 255 -2.27 -7.09 -17.41
CA VAL A 255 -1.10 -7.69 -18.07
C VAL A 255 -1.48 -8.24 -19.46
N ARG A 256 -2.70 -8.72 -19.64
CA ARG A 256 -3.18 -9.17 -20.96
C ARG A 256 -3.36 -8.03 -21.97
N GLN A 257 -3.66 -6.81 -21.51
CA GLN A 257 -3.89 -5.61 -22.33
C GLN A 257 -2.62 -4.76 -22.62
N ILE A 258 -1.48 -5.04 -21.96
CA ILE A 258 -0.28 -4.17 -22.11
C ILE A 258 0.27 -4.09 -23.53
N GLY A 259 0.00 -5.09 -24.39
CA GLY A 259 0.41 -5.10 -25.79
C GLY A 259 -0.26 -4.00 -26.63
N ASP A 260 -1.40 -3.49 -26.18
CA ASP A 260 -2.17 -2.46 -26.86
C ASP A 260 -1.71 -1.03 -26.47
N ILE A 261 -0.78 -0.92 -25.52
CA ILE A 261 -0.29 0.38 -25.01
C ILE A 261 1.01 0.73 -25.72
N ALA A 262 0.96 1.68 -26.66
CA ALA A 262 2.10 2.09 -27.49
C ALA A 262 3.36 2.55 -26.72
N TRP A 263 3.22 2.92 -25.44
CA TRP A 263 4.33 3.34 -24.59
C TRP A 263 5.05 2.18 -23.90
N ILE A 264 4.45 0.99 -23.84
CA ILE A 264 4.96 -0.16 -23.11
C ILE A 264 5.57 -1.15 -24.09
N ASP A 265 6.83 -1.53 -23.86
CA ASP A 265 7.41 -2.68 -24.52
C ASP A 265 6.97 -3.95 -23.79
N HIS A 266 5.93 -4.58 -24.31
CA HIS A 266 5.36 -5.80 -23.74
C HIS A 266 6.31 -7.02 -23.80
N THR A 267 7.42 -6.92 -24.53
CA THR A 267 8.46 -7.98 -24.55
C THR A 267 9.48 -7.81 -23.43
N ARG A 268 9.54 -6.62 -22.80
CA ARG A 268 10.46 -6.24 -21.72
C ARG A 268 9.67 -5.79 -20.48
N PHE A 269 8.85 -6.70 -19.95
CA PHE A 269 7.93 -6.42 -18.85
C PHE A 269 8.27 -7.20 -17.57
N GLY A 270 8.49 -6.49 -16.47
CA GLY A 270 8.80 -7.04 -15.14
C GLY A 270 7.76 -6.67 -14.10
N ILE A 271 7.80 -7.32 -12.93
CA ILE A 271 6.89 -7.03 -11.81
C ILE A 271 7.68 -6.91 -10.51
N VAL A 272 7.36 -5.89 -9.72
CA VAL A 272 7.75 -5.78 -8.31
C VAL A 272 6.54 -6.07 -7.43
N GLY A 273 6.71 -6.92 -6.43
CA GLY A 273 5.68 -7.15 -5.39
C GLY A 273 6.19 -6.81 -3.99
N MET A 274 5.47 -5.98 -3.25
CA MET A 274 5.82 -5.63 -1.86
C MET A 274 4.77 -6.17 -0.88
N ARG A 275 5.21 -6.84 0.20
CA ARG A 275 4.30 -7.46 1.19
C ARG A 275 3.33 -8.43 0.53
N PHE A 276 2.03 -8.22 0.70
CA PHE A 276 0.99 -9.00 0.04
C PHE A 276 0.97 -8.79 -1.48
N GLY A 277 1.49 -7.68 -2.01
CA GLY A 277 1.69 -7.51 -3.45
C GLY A 277 2.61 -8.58 -4.06
N ALA A 278 3.50 -9.19 -3.25
CA ALA A 278 4.28 -10.35 -3.67
C ALA A 278 3.39 -11.56 -4.03
N ASN A 279 2.30 -11.78 -3.27
CA ASN A 279 1.32 -12.83 -3.55
C ASN A 279 0.77 -12.70 -4.98
N ILE A 280 0.34 -11.49 -5.33
CA ILE A 280 -0.16 -11.16 -6.67
C ILE A 280 0.93 -11.32 -7.73
N ALA A 281 2.10 -10.73 -7.50
CA ALA A 281 3.21 -10.74 -8.46
C ALA A 281 3.67 -12.17 -8.80
N LEU A 282 3.82 -13.02 -7.79
CA LEU A 282 4.23 -14.40 -7.97
C LEU A 282 3.12 -15.23 -8.62
N ARG A 283 1.86 -15.02 -8.24
CA ARG A 283 0.73 -15.68 -8.90
C ARG A 283 0.67 -15.34 -10.39
N LEU A 284 0.89 -14.07 -10.75
CA LEU A 284 0.95 -13.62 -12.15
C LEU A 284 2.04 -14.33 -12.96
N ALA A 285 3.20 -14.61 -12.36
CA ALA A 285 4.27 -15.35 -13.02
C ALA A 285 3.86 -16.77 -13.46
N TYR A 286 2.82 -17.36 -12.85
CA TYR A 286 2.23 -18.63 -13.29
C TYR A 286 1.08 -18.46 -14.27
N MET A 287 0.33 -17.35 -14.20
CA MET A 287 -0.84 -17.12 -15.05
C MET A 287 -0.48 -16.50 -16.41
N CYS A 288 0.59 -15.71 -16.45
CA CYS A 288 1.07 -14.99 -17.62
C CYS A 288 2.59 -15.20 -17.86
N PRO A 289 3.09 -16.46 -17.87
CA PRO A 289 4.52 -16.73 -17.93
C PRO A 289 5.19 -16.22 -19.21
N ASP A 290 4.45 -16.12 -20.32
CA ASP A 290 5.00 -15.65 -21.60
C ASP A 290 5.17 -14.12 -21.65
N LYS A 291 4.38 -13.39 -20.85
CA LYS A 291 4.36 -11.92 -20.80
C LYS A 291 5.30 -11.35 -19.73
N ILE A 292 5.63 -12.12 -18.70
CA ILE A 292 6.43 -11.63 -17.55
C ILE A 292 7.85 -12.15 -17.67
N LYS A 293 8.81 -11.24 -17.75
CA LYS A 293 10.24 -11.56 -17.94
C LYS A 293 11.00 -11.72 -16.64
N ALA A 294 10.55 -11.08 -15.56
CA ALA A 294 11.09 -11.28 -14.23
C ALA A 294 10.12 -10.77 -13.16
N VAL A 295 10.19 -11.39 -11.99
CA VAL A 295 9.53 -10.94 -10.77
C VAL A 295 10.59 -10.69 -9.70
N ALA A 296 10.46 -9.58 -8.98
CA ALA A 296 11.23 -9.30 -7.78
C ALA A 296 10.28 -8.94 -6.64
N VAL A 297 10.46 -9.53 -5.45
CA VAL A 297 9.57 -9.27 -4.32
C VAL A 297 10.32 -8.86 -3.06
N ILE A 298 9.72 -7.98 -2.26
CA ILE A 298 10.30 -7.45 -1.01
C ILE A 298 9.38 -7.77 0.16
N GLY A 299 9.91 -8.44 1.18
CA GLY A 299 9.20 -8.89 2.37
C GLY A 299 7.89 -9.63 2.03
N PRO A 300 7.93 -10.69 1.20
CA PRO A 300 6.76 -11.36 0.66
C PRO A 300 5.86 -11.99 1.73
N ILE A 301 4.54 -11.83 1.58
CA ILE A 301 3.51 -12.55 2.33
C ILE A 301 2.85 -13.55 1.36
N VAL A 302 3.23 -14.83 1.39
CA VAL A 302 2.74 -15.82 0.40
C VAL A 302 2.23 -17.13 1.01
N HIS A 303 2.59 -17.46 2.25
CA HIS A 303 2.12 -18.67 2.92
C HIS A 303 2.00 -18.52 4.43
N SER A 304 3.09 -18.18 5.11
CA SER A 304 3.26 -18.34 6.56
C SER A 304 2.27 -17.50 7.36
N LEU A 305 2.19 -16.19 7.10
CA LEU A 305 1.19 -15.32 7.77
C LEU A 305 -0.26 -15.72 7.44
N LEU A 306 -0.47 -16.27 6.25
CA LEU A 306 -1.80 -16.59 5.73
C LEU A 306 -2.34 -17.92 6.26
N HIS A 307 -1.46 -18.82 6.74
CA HIS A 307 -1.84 -20.19 7.09
C HIS A 307 -1.37 -20.66 8.47
N GLU A 308 -0.20 -20.23 8.94
CA GLU A 308 0.37 -20.75 10.19
C GLU A 308 -0.11 -19.92 11.38
N GLU A 309 -0.75 -20.60 12.35
CA GLU A 309 -1.40 -19.94 13.49
C GLU A 309 -0.45 -19.07 14.32
N LYS A 310 0.79 -19.52 14.52
CA LYS A 310 1.80 -18.78 15.28
C LYS A 310 2.06 -17.36 14.75
N TYR A 311 1.99 -17.15 13.43
CA TYR A 311 2.15 -15.81 12.86
C TYR A 311 0.84 -15.03 12.85
N GLN A 312 -0.31 -15.71 12.92
CA GLN A 312 -1.64 -15.10 12.95
C GLN A 312 -2.09 -14.65 14.35
N GLN A 313 -1.58 -15.30 15.40
CA GLN A 313 -1.78 -14.88 16.79
C GLN A 313 -1.16 -13.50 17.05
N ASP A 314 -0.17 -13.15 16.24
CA ASP A 314 0.67 -11.98 16.44
C ASP A 314 0.39 -10.83 15.46
N ILE A 315 -0.76 -10.85 14.79
CA ILE A 315 -1.12 -9.80 13.83
C ILE A 315 -1.80 -8.62 14.57
N PRO A 316 -1.26 -7.38 14.45
CA PRO A 316 -1.92 -6.20 15.01
C PRO A 316 -3.33 -6.02 14.44
N ARG A 317 -4.26 -5.51 15.26
CA ARG A 317 -5.66 -5.35 14.87
C ARG A 317 -5.85 -4.57 13.57
N MET A 318 -5.08 -3.49 13.35
CA MET A 318 -5.16 -2.72 12.11
C MET A 318 -4.88 -3.58 10.87
N VAL A 319 -3.93 -4.52 10.94
CA VAL A 319 -3.63 -5.42 9.80
C VAL A 319 -4.77 -6.41 9.57
N LEU A 320 -5.41 -6.91 10.63
CA LEU A 320 -6.62 -7.74 10.50
C LEU A 320 -7.77 -6.95 9.87
N ASP A 321 -7.99 -5.71 10.27
CA ASP A 321 -9.01 -4.83 9.71
C ASP A 321 -8.74 -4.55 8.23
N VAL A 322 -7.47 -4.35 7.83
CA VAL A 322 -7.07 -4.22 6.43
C VAL A 322 -7.47 -5.49 5.67
N PHE A 323 -7.05 -6.68 6.11
CA PHE A 323 -7.45 -7.93 5.45
C PHE A 323 -8.97 -8.07 5.35
N ALA A 324 -9.68 -7.90 6.46
CA ALA A 324 -11.14 -7.99 6.51
C ALA A 324 -11.80 -7.02 5.53
N SER A 325 -11.34 -5.77 5.48
CA SER A 325 -11.81 -4.75 4.54
C SER A 325 -11.57 -5.14 3.08
N ARG A 326 -10.37 -5.63 2.72
CA ARG A 326 -10.05 -6.07 1.35
C ARG A 326 -10.89 -7.25 0.88
N LEU A 327 -11.20 -8.17 1.80
CA LEU A 327 -12.06 -9.33 1.59
C LEU A 327 -13.56 -8.97 1.58
N GLY A 328 -13.92 -7.82 2.14
CA GLY A 328 -15.30 -7.38 2.28
C GLY A 328 -16.03 -8.03 3.47
N ILE A 329 -15.29 -8.40 4.52
CA ILE A 329 -15.77 -8.94 5.78
C ILE A 329 -15.75 -7.79 6.81
N TYR A 330 -16.89 -7.40 7.35
CA TYR A 330 -17.01 -6.28 8.32
C TYR A 330 -17.54 -6.72 9.69
N GLN A 331 -17.97 -7.97 9.78
CA GLN A 331 -18.26 -8.68 11.02
C GLN A 331 -17.32 -9.89 11.06
N VAL A 332 -16.22 -9.74 11.79
CA VAL A 332 -15.12 -10.70 11.83
C VAL A 332 -15.36 -11.70 12.96
N ASP A 333 -15.43 -12.97 12.56
CA ASP A 333 -15.13 -14.08 13.45
C ASP A 333 -13.66 -14.47 13.26
N GLY A 334 -12.90 -14.46 14.35
CA GLY A 334 -11.44 -14.67 14.29
C GLY A 334 -11.07 -16.03 13.69
N SER A 335 -11.83 -17.08 13.97
CA SER A 335 -11.56 -18.43 13.45
C SER A 335 -11.90 -18.52 11.96
N ALA A 336 -13.04 -17.96 11.55
CA ALA A 336 -13.47 -17.92 10.16
C ALA A 336 -12.51 -17.08 9.29
N LEU A 337 -12.05 -15.93 9.79
CA LEU A 337 -11.10 -15.09 9.07
C LEU A 337 -9.77 -15.82 8.87
N ARG A 338 -9.26 -16.53 9.89
CA ARG A 338 -8.04 -17.34 9.75
C ARG A 338 -8.19 -18.44 8.71
N HIS A 339 -9.33 -19.13 8.71
CA HIS A 339 -9.63 -20.14 7.69
C HIS A 339 -9.67 -19.51 6.29
N GLU A 340 -10.34 -18.38 6.13
CA GLU A 340 -10.42 -17.66 4.84
C GLU A 340 -9.03 -17.22 4.37
N LEU A 341 -8.20 -16.63 5.24
CA LEU A 341 -6.83 -16.24 4.89
C LEU A 341 -5.99 -17.41 4.36
N SER A 342 -6.23 -18.63 4.87
CA SER A 342 -5.48 -19.82 4.43
C SER A 342 -5.71 -20.18 2.95
N CYS A 343 -6.82 -19.72 2.36
CA CYS A 343 -7.12 -19.88 0.93
C CYS A 343 -6.26 -18.97 0.03
N TYR A 344 -5.63 -17.94 0.60
CA TYR A 344 -4.75 -17.00 -0.12
C TYR A 344 -3.30 -17.46 -0.14
N SER A 345 -2.97 -18.53 0.60
CA SER A 345 -1.64 -19.17 0.58
C SER A 345 -1.34 -19.73 -0.81
N LEU A 346 -0.33 -19.19 -1.49
CA LEU A 346 0.06 -19.67 -2.82
C LEU A 346 0.59 -21.12 -2.78
N LYS A 347 1.05 -21.58 -1.61
CA LYS A 347 1.41 -22.99 -1.40
C LYS A 347 0.16 -23.87 -1.35
N ASN A 348 -0.90 -23.44 -0.66
CA ASN A 348 -2.17 -24.19 -0.58
C ASN A 348 -2.89 -24.20 -1.93
N GLN A 349 -2.75 -23.13 -2.71
CA GLN A 349 -3.19 -23.06 -4.11
C GLN A 349 -2.35 -23.95 -5.06
N GLY A 350 -1.30 -24.62 -4.56
CA GLY A 350 -0.43 -25.51 -5.36
C GLY A 350 0.55 -24.78 -6.29
N LEU A 351 0.62 -23.45 -6.25
CA LEU A 351 1.47 -22.65 -7.15
C LEU A 351 2.94 -22.74 -6.76
N LEU A 352 3.26 -22.58 -5.46
CA LEU A 352 4.64 -22.66 -4.97
C LEU A 352 5.15 -24.12 -4.81
N GLY A 353 4.36 -25.11 -5.21
CA GLY A 353 4.76 -26.52 -5.30
C GLY A 353 5.33 -26.93 -6.67
N ARG A 354 5.22 -26.06 -7.68
CA ARG A 354 5.70 -26.30 -9.05
C ARG A 354 6.66 -25.21 -9.51
N ARG A 355 7.57 -25.56 -10.41
CA ARG A 355 8.57 -24.62 -10.94
C ARG A 355 8.00 -23.78 -12.09
N SER A 356 8.06 -22.46 -11.96
CA SER A 356 7.84 -21.50 -13.06
C SER A 356 9.11 -21.32 -13.88
N LYS A 357 8.95 -20.98 -15.17
CA LYS A 357 10.06 -20.56 -16.04
C LYS A 357 10.44 -19.09 -15.83
N VAL A 358 9.57 -18.30 -15.20
CA VAL A 358 9.79 -16.87 -14.95
C VAL A 358 10.84 -16.71 -13.84
N PRO A 359 11.93 -15.96 -14.08
CA PRO A 359 12.92 -15.67 -13.06
C PRO A 359 12.34 -14.91 -11.85
N MET A 360 12.71 -15.32 -10.63
CA MET A 360 12.16 -14.77 -9.38
C MET A 360 13.25 -14.39 -8.37
N LEU A 361 13.29 -13.13 -7.94
CA LEU A 361 14.06 -12.70 -6.77
C LEU A 361 13.14 -12.52 -5.56
N SER A 362 13.56 -13.03 -4.40
CA SER A 362 12.95 -12.67 -3.12
C SER A 362 13.96 -11.98 -2.21
N VAL A 363 13.67 -10.73 -1.83
CA VAL A 363 14.40 -9.98 -0.81
C VAL A 363 13.61 -10.02 0.49
N SER A 364 14.21 -10.53 1.55
CA SER A 364 13.63 -10.54 2.90
C SER A 364 14.50 -9.78 3.89
N LEU A 365 13.89 -9.30 4.96
CA LEU A 365 14.57 -8.68 6.09
C LEU A 365 14.61 -9.68 7.24
N LYS A 366 15.77 -9.77 7.89
CA LYS A 366 15.94 -10.61 9.07
C LYS A 366 14.93 -10.19 10.14
N ASP A 367 14.35 -11.17 10.82
CA ASP A 367 13.40 -10.97 11.93
C ASP A 367 12.08 -10.26 11.54
N ASP A 368 11.73 -10.18 10.25
CA ASP A 368 10.42 -9.69 9.81
C ASP A 368 9.32 -10.75 10.02
N ILE A 369 8.49 -10.53 11.04
CA ILE A 369 7.43 -11.47 11.46
C ILE A 369 6.38 -11.75 10.39
N TYR A 370 6.17 -10.81 9.47
CA TYR A 370 5.21 -10.96 8.38
C TYR A 370 5.79 -11.74 7.20
N SER A 371 7.12 -11.76 7.08
CA SER A 371 7.85 -12.40 5.98
C SER A 371 9.02 -13.22 6.51
N PRO A 372 8.73 -14.31 7.26
CA PRO A 372 9.78 -15.18 7.75
C PRO A 372 10.54 -15.80 6.59
N LYS A 373 11.80 -16.21 6.82
CA LYS A 373 12.67 -16.83 5.80
C LYS A 373 12.01 -17.97 5.00
N ALA A 374 11.09 -18.69 5.62
CA ALA A 374 10.31 -19.75 4.99
C ALA A 374 9.55 -19.28 3.72
N GLU A 375 9.11 -18.02 3.68
CA GLU A 375 8.47 -17.40 2.51
C GLU A 375 9.43 -17.36 1.32
N SER A 376 10.62 -16.77 1.52
CA SER A 376 11.68 -16.71 0.50
C SER A 376 12.15 -18.11 0.08
N ASP A 377 12.25 -19.07 1.01
CA ASP A 377 12.62 -20.45 0.68
C ASP A 377 11.57 -21.17 -0.18
N LEU A 378 10.27 -20.84 -0.04
CA LEU A 378 9.24 -21.35 -0.94
C LEU A 378 9.42 -20.78 -2.34
N ILE A 379 9.62 -19.47 -2.47
CA ILE A 379 9.81 -18.77 -3.75
C ILE A 379 11.04 -19.29 -4.49
N ARG A 380 12.16 -19.46 -3.80
CA ARG A 380 13.41 -19.99 -4.38
C ARG A 380 13.22 -21.37 -5.01
N ARG A 381 12.39 -22.21 -4.39
CA ARG A 381 12.13 -23.57 -4.90
C ARG A 381 11.10 -23.59 -6.03
N SER A 382 10.35 -22.50 -6.21
CA SER A 382 9.21 -22.43 -7.11
C SER A 382 9.53 -21.82 -8.48
N SER A 383 10.77 -21.45 -8.76
CA SER A 383 11.21 -21.04 -10.11
C SER A 383 12.49 -21.77 -10.53
N MET A 384 12.66 -21.93 -11.85
CA MET A 384 13.85 -22.51 -12.47
C MET A 384 15.07 -21.59 -12.37
N ASP A 385 14.85 -20.28 -12.25
CA ASP A 385 15.88 -19.24 -12.12
C ASP A 385 15.47 -18.33 -10.96
N ALA A 386 15.96 -18.63 -9.76
CA ALA A 386 15.59 -17.89 -8.58
C ALA A 386 16.76 -17.59 -7.67
N ASP A 387 16.70 -16.44 -7.03
CA ASP A 387 17.65 -16.00 -6.02
C ASP A 387 16.92 -15.45 -4.79
N THR A 388 17.62 -15.47 -3.66
CA THR A 388 17.12 -14.95 -2.38
C THR A 388 18.17 -14.12 -1.69
N ILE A 389 17.79 -12.91 -1.29
CA ILE A 389 18.66 -12.01 -0.53
C ILE A 389 18.00 -11.80 0.84
N MET A 390 18.74 -12.11 1.91
CA MET A 390 18.32 -11.80 3.28
C MET A 390 19.16 -10.63 3.80
N LEU A 391 18.52 -9.49 4.03
CA LEU A 391 19.15 -8.30 4.56
C LEU A 391 19.01 -8.23 6.09
N PRO A 392 19.98 -7.65 6.81
CA PRO A 392 19.81 -7.39 8.24
C PRO A 392 18.61 -6.48 8.54
N SER A 393 18.07 -6.56 9.77
CA SER A 393 17.00 -5.66 10.23
C SER A 393 17.49 -4.24 10.53
N GLN A 394 18.80 -4.05 10.73
CA GLN A 394 19.43 -2.78 11.07
C GLN A 394 20.72 -2.55 10.27
N PRO A 395 21.04 -1.30 9.88
CA PRO A 395 20.21 -0.10 10.02
C PRO A 395 19.02 -0.11 9.03
N VAL A 396 17.82 0.24 9.53
CA VAL A 396 16.54 0.07 8.82
C VAL A 396 16.53 0.74 7.43
N PHE A 397 16.87 2.03 7.35
CA PHE A 397 16.83 2.80 6.10
C PHE A 397 17.76 2.24 5.02
N ALA A 398 19.02 2.01 5.37
CA ALA A 398 20.01 1.56 4.39
C ALA A 398 19.67 0.16 3.85
N ASN A 399 19.15 -0.74 4.70
CA ASN A 399 18.73 -2.06 4.24
C ASN A 399 17.44 -2.01 3.41
N PHE A 400 16.53 -1.07 3.69
CA PHE A 400 15.36 -0.88 2.84
C PHE A 400 15.75 -0.33 1.45
N GLU A 401 16.61 0.69 1.39
CA GLU A 401 17.14 1.21 0.12
C GLU A 401 17.90 0.13 -0.64
N LYS A 402 18.73 -0.65 0.06
CA LYS A 402 19.40 -1.81 -0.54
C LYS A 402 18.40 -2.81 -1.11
N ALA A 403 17.29 -3.11 -0.42
CA ALA A 403 16.26 -4.00 -0.96
C ALA A 403 15.71 -3.48 -2.31
N LEU A 404 15.40 -2.19 -2.39
CA LEU A 404 14.93 -1.54 -3.63
C LEU A 404 15.98 -1.57 -4.74
N SER A 405 17.26 -1.32 -4.40
CA SER A 405 18.38 -1.43 -5.35
C SER A 405 18.55 -2.85 -5.88
N GLU A 406 18.54 -3.86 -5.02
CA GLU A 406 18.71 -5.26 -5.43
C GLU A 406 17.53 -5.72 -6.32
N THR A 407 16.30 -5.35 -5.98
CA THR A 407 15.15 -5.65 -6.86
C THR A 407 15.25 -4.96 -8.22
N THR A 408 15.75 -3.72 -8.24
CA THR A 408 15.93 -2.96 -9.49
C THR A 408 17.03 -3.58 -10.34
N ASN A 409 18.16 -3.95 -9.73
CA ASN A 409 19.29 -4.58 -10.42
C ASN A 409 18.88 -5.93 -11.04
N TRP A 410 18.10 -6.72 -10.31
CA TRP A 410 17.55 -7.97 -10.83
C TRP A 410 16.66 -7.75 -12.04
N LEU A 411 15.71 -6.81 -11.96
CA LEU A 411 14.82 -6.52 -13.09
C LEU A 411 15.61 -5.99 -14.29
N LYS A 412 16.53 -5.05 -14.07
CA LYS A 412 17.45 -4.55 -15.09
C LYS A 412 18.15 -5.70 -15.83
N ALA A 413 18.71 -6.67 -15.13
CA ALA A 413 19.43 -7.79 -15.74
C ALA A 413 18.54 -8.73 -16.57
N LYS A 414 17.21 -8.63 -16.46
CA LYS A 414 16.26 -9.54 -17.12
C LYS A 414 15.38 -8.86 -18.16
N ILE A 415 15.22 -7.53 -18.09
CA ILE A 415 14.33 -6.77 -18.98
C ILE A 415 15.05 -5.72 -19.82
N LEU A 416 16.31 -5.39 -19.53
CA LEU A 416 17.18 -4.56 -20.37
C LEU A 416 18.20 -5.45 -21.05
#